data_AF-A0A6L3C4K3-F1
#
_entry.id   AF-A0A6L3C4K3-F1
#
_cell.length_a   1.000
_cell.length_b   1.000
_cell.length_c   1.000
_cell.angle_alpha   90.00
_cell.angle_beta   90.00
_cell.angle_gamma   90.00
#
_symmetry.space_group_name_H-M   'P 1'
#
loop_
_entity.id
_entity.type
_entity.pdbx_description
1 polymer ?
#
loop_
_entity_poly.entity_id
_entity_poly.type
_entity_poly.pdbx_seq_one_letter_code
_entity_poly.pdbx_strand_id
1 'polypeptide(L)'
;MRWLMVLVFMAVFGVACGSDSNSVTDRLEVNKMADETVTTASGLQIKTLVVGTGDKAEPGKTAVVHYTGWLLDGTKFDSSVDRGTPFEFPLGAGRVIKGWDEGVSTMSIGGKVELIIPPDLAYGPSGAGGVIPPNATLKFEVEFLDQK
;
A
#
# COMPACT_ATOMS: atom_id res chain seq x y z
N MET A 1 47.92 27.06 58.79
CA MET A 1 48.42 25.66 58.73
C MET A 1 47.21 24.79 58.41
N ARG A 2 46.87 24.35 57.18
CA ARG A 2 47.58 23.75 56.04
C ARG A 2 48.13 22.33 56.28
N TRP A 3 47.42 21.33 55.74
CA TRP A 3 47.82 20.02 55.17
C TRP A 3 46.53 19.41 54.56
N LEU A 4 46.31 19.17 53.25
CA LEU A 4 46.94 18.23 52.26
C LEU A 4 47.22 16.85 52.89
N MET A 5 46.81 15.66 52.41
CA MET A 5 46.63 15.07 51.05
C MET A 5 45.77 13.78 51.18
N VAL A 6 44.81 13.49 50.27
CA VAL A 6 44.85 12.53 49.11
C VAL A 6 44.74 11.02 49.44
N LEU A 7 43.67 10.37 48.94
CA LEU A 7 43.61 9.08 48.17
C LEU A 7 42.16 8.53 48.21
N VAL A 8 41.39 8.63 47.12
CA VAL A 8 41.10 7.56 46.13
C VAL A 8 40.51 6.29 46.76
N PHE A 9 39.20 6.06 46.55
CA PHE A 9 38.67 4.71 46.32
C PHE A 9 37.54 4.74 45.29
N MET A 10 37.56 3.70 44.48
CA MET A 10 36.99 3.52 43.15
C MET A 10 35.66 2.74 43.23
N ALA A 11 34.71 3.12 42.37
CA ALA A 11 33.55 2.36 41.84
C ALA A 11 32.49 1.82 42.86
N VAL A 12 31.18 1.90 42.58
CA VAL A 12 30.47 0.96 41.68
C VAL A 12 28.99 1.39 41.51
N PHE A 13 28.57 1.41 40.23
CA PHE A 13 27.25 1.12 39.64
C PHE A 13 26.03 2.03 39.89
N GLY A 14 25.57 2.61 38.78
CA GLY A 14 24.36 2.09 38.15
C GLY A 14 23.17 3.04 38.07
N VAL A 15 23.10 3.82 37.00
CA VAL A 15 21.84 4.03 36.24
C VAL A 15 22.23 4.26 34.77
N ALA A 16 22.07 3.21 33.96
CA ALA A 16 21.95 3.35 32.52
C ALA A 16 20.46 3.21 32.19
N CYS A 17 19.78 4.31 31.89
CA CYS A 17 18.49 4.25 31.22
C CYS A 17 18.75 4.21 29.73
N GLY A 18 18.44 3.06 29.12
CA GLY A 18 18.55 2.83 27.70
C GLY A 18 17.56 3.69 26.91
N SER A 19 17.95 4.02 25.68
CA SER A 19 17.02 4.40 24.63
C SER A 19 17.45 3.68 23.36
N ASP A 20 16.53 2.81 22.93
CA ASP A 20 16.22 2.43 21.56
C ASP A 20 17.23 1.59 20.77
N SER A 21 17.33 0.32 21.15
CA SER A 21 17.63 -0.76 20.22
C SER A 21 16.33 -1.43 19.74
N ASN A 22 15.57 -0.76 18.88
CA ASN A 22 14.48 -1.37 18.09
C ASN A 22 14.28 -0.58 16.79
N SER A 23 15.14 -0.78 15.78
CA SER A 23 14.87 -0.25 14.42
C SER A 23 15.24 -1.23 13.29
N VAL A 24 15.74 -2.41 13.63
CA VAL A 24 16.09 -3.44 12.63
C VAL A 24 14.94 -4.43 12.47
N THR A 25 14.26 -4.82 13.55
CA THR A 25 13.11 -5.73 13.53
C THR A 25 11.90 -5.12 12.82
N ASP A 26 11.59 -3.85 13.10
CA ASP A 26 10.44 -3.14 12.51
C ASP A 26 10.57 -2.99 10.97
N ARG A 27 11.77 -2.70 10.47
CA ARG A 27 12.05 -2.59 9.02
C ARG A 27 12.03 -3.93 8.29
N LEU A 28 12.34 -5.02 8.99
CA LEU A 28 12.33 -6.37 8.41
C LEU A 28 10.91 -6.94 8.33
N GLU A 29 10.02 -6.60 9.26
CA GLU A 29 8.61 -7.00 9.20
C GLU A 29 7.84 -6.24 8.12
N VAL A 30 8.05 -4.92 8.00
CA VAL A 30 7.42 -4.11 6.93
C VAL A 30 7.85 -4.58 5.53
N ASN A 31 9.14 -4.91 5.34
CA ASN A 31 9.63 -5.42 4.05
C ASN A 31 9.13 -6.83 3.73
N LYS A 32 8.80 -7.63 4.75
CA LYS A 32 8.26 -8.99 4.56
C LYS A 32 6.79 -8.97 4.13
N MET A 33 6.03 -7.94 4.53
CA MET A 33 4.64 -7.75 4.11
C MET A 33 4.53 -7.20 2.66
N ALA A 34 5.56 -6.51 2.17
CA ALA A 34 5.61 -5.88 0.84
C ALA A 34 5.82 -6.86 -0.34
N ASP A 35 5.61 -8.16 -0.14
CA ASP A 35 5.56 -9.16 -1.22
C ASP A 35 4.46 -10.21 -0.94
N GLU A 36 3.60 -9.96 0.04
CA GLU A 36 2.51 -10.87 0.37
C GLU A 36 1.35 -10.65 -0.60
N THR A 37 0.96 -11.74 -1.27
CA THR A 37 -0.24 -11.78 -2.11
C THR A 37 -1.37 -12.40 -1.31
N VAL A 38 -2.40 -11.61 -1.03
CA VAL A 38 -3.61 -12.06 -0.34
C VAL A 38 -4.71 -12.25 -1.38
N THR A 39 -5.36 -13.41 -1.38
CA THR A 39 -6.57 -13.65 -2.17
C THR A 39 -7.79 -13.49 -1.28
N THR A 40 -8.70 -12.59 -1.66
CA THR A 40 -9.92 -12.36 -0.92
C THR A 40 -10.99 -13.40 -1.27
N ALA A 41 -12.09 -13.44 -0.51
CA ALA A 41 -13.20 -14.36 -0.77
C ALA A 41 -13.90 -14.10 -2.12
N SER A 42 -13.77 -12.89 -2.67
CA SER A 42 -14.31 -12.54 -3.99
C SER A 42 -13.43 -13.00 -5.15
N GLY A 43 -12.22 -13.49 -4.86
CA GLY A 43 -11.23 -13.91 -5.84
C GLY A 43 -10.30 -12.79 -6.32
N LEU A 44 -10.41 -11.58 -5.76
CA LEU A 44 -9.43 -10.51 -5.94
C LEU A 44 -8.09 -10.94 -5.33
N GLN A 45 -6.99 -10.78 -6.07
CA GLN A 45 -5.66 -10.94 -5.51
C GLN A 45 -5.03 -9.56 -5.32
N ILE A 46 -4.54 -9.32 -4.11
CA ILE A 46 -3.90 -8.07 -3.71
C ILE A 46 -2.47 -8.40 -3.32
N LYS A 47 -1.52 -7.92 -4.08
CA LYS A 47 -0.10 -7.98 -3.76
C LYS A 47 0.35 -6.61 -3.27
N THR A 48 0.75 -6.52 -2.01
CA THR A 48 1.31 -5.27 -1.51
C THR A 48 2.70 -5.07 -2.10
N LEU A 49 2.97 -3.92 -2.71
CA LEU A 49 4.29 -3.56 -3.24
C LEU A 49 4.99 -2.55 -2.33
N VAL A 50 4.22 -1.62 -1.76
CA VAL A 50 4.69 -0.64 -0.77
C VAL A 50 3.61 -0.48 0.28
N VAL A 51 3.96 -0.65 1.55
CA VAL A 51 3.06 -0.38 2.68
C VAL A 51 2.98 1.12 2.89
N GLY A 52 1.77 1.69 2.85
CA GLY A 52 1.54 3.10 3.13
C GLY A 52 1.70 3.42 4.62
N THR A 53 2.08 4.65 4.93
CA THR A 53 2.32 5.12 6.30
C THR A 53 1.34 6.19 6.76
N GLY A 54 0.48 6.70 5.85
CA GLY A 54 -0.57 7.65 6.18
C GLY A 54 -1.88 6.98 6.60
N ASP A 55 -2.94 7.76 6.59
CA ASP A 55 -4.26 7.29 6.99
C ASP A 55 -4.75 6.14 6.11
N LYS A 56 -5.50 5.23 6.73
CA LYS A 56 -6.16 4.14 6.01
C LYS A 56 -7.25 4.71 5.10
N ALA A 57 -7.47 4.08 3.95
CA ALA A 57 -8.56 4.41 3.05
C ALA A 57 -9.93 4.33 3.78
N GLU A 58 -10.71 5.39 3.70
CA GLU A 58 -12.03 5.50 4.35
C GLU A 58 -13.16 5.45 3.31
N PRO A 59 -14.09 4.49 3.41
CA PRO A 59 -15.28 4.46 2.55
C PRO A 59 -16.09 5.75 2.66
N GLY A 60 -16.59 6.24 1.53
CA GLY A 60 -17.34 7.49 1.44
C GLY A 60 -16.48 8.74 1.19
N LYS A 61 -15.16 8.67 1.41
CA LYS A 61 -14.22 9.71 0.97
C LYS A 61 -13.89 9.57 -0.51
N THR A 62 -13.37 10.64 -1.10
CA THR A 62 -12.83 10.63 -2.46
C THR A 62 -11.38 10.16 -2.41
N ALA A 63 -11.11 8.96 -2.94
CA ALA A 63 -9.76 8.44 -3.07
C ALA A 63 -9.05 9.11 -4.26
N VAL A 64 -7.80 9.51 -4.05
CA VAL A 64 -6.91 10.05 -5.08
C VAL A 64 -5.80 9.05 -5.34
N VAL A 65 -5.73 8.52 -6.56
CA VAL A 65 -4.78 7.45 -6.91
C VAL A 65 -4.01 7.74 -8.19
N HIS A 66 -2.79 7.23 -8.25
CA HIS A 66 -2.17 6.89 -9.52
C HIS A 66 -2.35 5.41 -9.82
N TYR A 67 -2.41 5.06 -11.10
CA TYR A 67 -2.55 3.69 -11.53
C TYR A 67 -2.06 3.48 -12.94
N THR A 68 -1.73 2.23 -13.23
CA THR A 68 -1.62 1.70 -14.59
C THR A 68 -2.31 0.34 -14.66
N GLY A 69 -3.02 0.09 -15.75
CA GLY A 69 -3.79 -1.13 -16.01
C GLY A 69 -3.30 -1.87 -17.25
N TRP A 70 -3.18 -3.19 -17.12
CA TRP A 70 -2.74 -4.11 -18.16
C TRP A 70 -3.65 -5.33 -18.26
N LEU A 71 -3.73 -5.88 -19.47
CA LEU A 71 -4.14 -7.26 -19.67
C LEU A 71 -3.02 -8.21 -19.22
N LEU A 72 -3.35 -9.47 -18.95
CA LEU A 72 -2.35 -10.46 -18.50
C LEU A 72 -1.28 -10.78 -19.55
N ASP A 73 -1.53 -10.47 -20.83
CA ASP A 73 -0.53 -10.56 -21.90
C ASP A 73 0.49 -9.41 -21.89
N GLY A 74 0.36 -8.45 -20.97
CA GLY A 74 1.22 -7.28 -20.84
C GLY A 74 0.75 -6.06 -21.64
N THR A 75 -0.36 -6.14 -22.39
CA THR A 75 -0.93 -5.01 -23.10
C THR A 75 -1.46 -3.98 -22.10
N LYS A 76 -0.81 -2.81 -22.05
CA LYS A 76 -1.28 -1.66 -21.27
C LYS A 76 -2.53 -1.09 -21.95
N PHE A 77 -3.64 -0.98 -21.22
CA PHE A 77 -4.88 -0.41 -21.75
C PHE A 77 -5.19 0.98 -21.18
N ASP A 78 -4.67 1.31 -19.99
CA ASP A 78 -4.92 2.61 -19.34
C ASP A 78 -3.85 2.97 -18.31
N SER A 79 -3.57 4.27 -18.13
CA SER A 79 -2.65 4.78 -17.11
C SER A 79 -2.94 6.24 -16.78
N SER A 80 -3.11 6.56 -15.49
CA SER A 80 -3.16 7.95 -15.02
C SER A 80 -1.78 8.60 -14.97
N VAL A 81 -0.72 7.78 -14.82
CA VAL A 81 0.67 8.26 -14.80
C VAL A 81 1.06 8.78 -16.19
N ASP A 82 0.70 8.05 -17.25
CA ASP A 82 0.95 8.51 -18.63
C ASP A 82 0.22 9.83 -18.95
N ARG A 83 -0.96 10.04 -18.34
CA ARG A 83 -1.73 11.29 -18.46
C ARG A 83 -1.19 12.42 -17.58
N GLY A 84 -0.32 12.12 -16.60
CA GLY A 84 0.21 13.08 -15.64
C GLY A 84 -0.82 13.67 -14.68
N THR A 85 -2.01 13.07 -14.57
CA THR A 85 -3.09 13.56 -13.68
C THR A 85 -3.66 12.39 -12.88
N PRO A 86 -3.70 12.46 -11.53
CA PRO A 86 -4.31 11.44 -10.70
C PRO A 86 -5.77 11.20 -11.04
N PHE A 87 -6.25 10.01 -10.69
CA PHE A 87 -7.66 9.66 -10.82
C PHE A 87 -8.34 9.76 -9.46
N GLU A 88 -9.48 10.44 -9.44
CA GLU A 88 -10.28 10.67 -8.24
C GLU A 88 -11.62 9.96 -8.37
N PHE A 89 -12.00 9.21 -7.33
CA PHE A 89 -13.30 8.53 -7.29
C PHE A 89 -13.81 8.39 -5.85
N PRO A 90 -15.14 8.39 -5.63
CA PRO A 90 -15.70 8.14 -4.31
C PRO A 90 -15.58 6.65 -3.96
N LEU A 91 -14.81 6.35 -2.91
CA LEU A 91 -14.49 4.98 -2.50
C LEU A 91 -15.70 4.27 -1.88
N GLY A 92 -16.00 3.06 -2.36
CA GLY A 92 -17.09 2.24 -1.84
C GLY A 92 -18.48 2.67 -2.32
N ALA A 93 -18.55 3.60 -3.28
CA ALA A 93 -19.80 4.08 -3.86
C ALA A 93 -20.24 3.30 -5.12
N GLY A 94 -19.50 2.26 -5.53
CA GLY A 94 -19.80 1.48 -6.74
C GLY A 94 -19.62 2.28 -8.03
N ARG A 95 -18.77 3.30 -8.02
CA ARG A 95 -18.49 4.18 -9.18
C ARG A 95 -17.33 3.69 -10.05
N VAL A 96 -16.59 2.70 -9.54
CA VAL A 96 -15.51 1.99 -10.22
C VAL A 96 -15.83 0.50 -10.23
N ILE A 97 -14.98 -0.31 -10.89
CA ILE A 97 -15.12 -1.76 -10.86
C ILE A 97 -15.00 -2.29 -9.42
N LYS A 98 -15.71 -3.39 -9.11
CA LYS A 98 -15.80 -3.91 -7.74
C LYS A 98 -14.42 -4.24 -7.14
N GLY A 99 -13.52 -4.77 -7.96
CA GLY A 99 -12.15 -5.08 -7.52
C GLY A 99 -11.35 -3.85 -7.09
N TRP A 100 -11.68 -2.66 -7.62
CA TRP A 100 -11.07 -1.41 -7.18
C TRP A 100 -11.65 -0.93 -5.85
N ASP A 101 -12.98 -0.94 -5.70
CA ASP A 101 -13.62 -0.57 -4.43
C ASP A 101 -13.12 -1.47 -3.29
N GLU A 102 -12.96 -2.77 -3.54
CA GLU A 102 -12.40 -3.71 -2.58
C GLU A 102 -10.90 -3.49 -2.36
N GLY A 103 -10.09 -3.47 -3.41
CA GLY A 103 -8.63 -3.39 -3.30
C GLY A 103 -8.11 -2.08 -2.71
N VAL A 104 -8.68 -0.93 -3.10
CA VAL A 104 -8.24 0.37 -2.58
C VAL A 104 -8.65 0.55 -1.12
N SER A 105 -9.75 -0.07 -0.68
CA SER A 105 -10.19 -0.02 0.72
C SER A 105 -9.21 -0.67 1.71
N THR A 106 -8.29 -1.52 1.23
CA THR A 106 -7.27 -2.15 2.08
C THR A 106 -6.00 -1.30 2.20
N MET A 107 -5.87 -0.23 1.43
CA MET A 107 -4.66 0.58 1.33
C MET A 107 -4.59 1.67 2.42
N SER A 108 -3.37 2.14 2.66
CA SER A 108 -3.08 3.38 3.40
C SER A 108 -2.40 4.38 2.48
N ILE A 109 -2.55 5.67 2.76
CA ILE A 109 -1.92 6.74 1.99
C ILE A 109 -0.40 6.52 1.90
N GLY A 110 0.16 6.72 0.69
CA GLY A 110 1.54 6.42 0.33
C GLY A 110 1.79 4.95 -0.03
N GLY A 111 0.77 4.10 0.06
CA GLY A 111 0.85 2.69 -0.28
C GLY A 111 0.74 2.41 -1.77
N LYS A 112 1.31 1.29 -2.20
CA LYS A 112 1.23 0.78 -3.57
C LYS A 112 0.90 -0.70 -3.56
N VAL A 113 -0.06 -1.10 -4.37
CA VAL A 113 -0.49 -2.51 -4.51
C VAL A 113 -0.58 -2.88 -5.98
N GLU A 114 -0.34 -4.16 -6.27
CA GLU A 114 -0.76 -4.81 -7.52
C GLU A 114 -2.06 -5.57 -7.27
N LEU A 115 -3.06 -5.34 -8.11
CA LEU A 115 -4.37 -6.00 -8.07
C LEU A 115 -4.52 -6.91 -9.29
N ILE A 116 -4.80 -8.19 -9.07
CA ILE A 116 -5.27 -9.11 -10.12
C ILE A 116 -6.77 -9.29 -9.96
N ILE A 117 -7.52 -8.71 -10.88
CA ILE A 117 -8.97 -8.57 -10.80
C ILE A 117 -9.62 -9.56 -11.78
N PRO A 118 -10.31 -10.61 -11.29
CA PRO A 118 -11.05 -11.52 -12.16
C PRO A 118 -12.19 -10.77 -12.87
N PRO A 119 -12.67 -11.27 -14.02
CA PRO A 119 -13.66 -10.58 -14.85
C PRO A 119 -14.96 -10.23 -14.11
N ASP A 120 -15.41 -11.06 -13.17
CA ASP A 120 -16.63 -10.83 -12.38
C ASP A 120 -16.54 -9.62 -11.45
N LEU A 121 -15.32 -9.20 -11.12
CA LEU A 121 -15.03 -7.99 -10.34
C LEU A 121 -14.59 -6.81 -11.23
N ALA A 122 -14.55 -7.01 -12.54
CA ALA A 122 -14.16 -6.03 -13.57
C ALA A 122 -15.30 -5.79 -14.58
N TYR A 123 -15.08 -6.08 -15.86
CA TYR A 123 -16.02 -5.80 -16.96
C TYR A 123 -16.80 -7.03 -17.45
N GLY A 124 -16.58 -8.20 -16.86
CA GLY A 124 -17.33 -9.42 -17.14
C GLY A 124 -17.35 -9.83 -18.63
N PRO A 125 -18.42 -10.51 -19.08
CA PRO A 125 -18.55 -10.99 -20.45
C PRO A 125 -18.65 -9.89 -21.52
N SER A 126 -18.94 -8.65 -21.13
CA SER A 126 -19.11 -7.55 -22.08
C SER A 126 -17.78 -6.94 -22.51
N GLY A 127 -16.72 -7.05 -21.69
CA GLY A 127 -15.49 -6.28 -21.90
C GLY A 127 -15.75 -4.77 -21.85
N ALA A 128 -14.82 -3.97 -22.38
CA ALA A 128 -14.97 -2.51 -22.42
C ALA A 128 -14.16 -1.84 -23.54
N GLY A 129 -14.78 -0.83 -24.18
CA GLY A 129 -14.11 0.15 -25.05
C GLY A 129 -13.41 -0.40 -26.28
N GLY A 130 -13.60 -1.68 -26.64
CA GLY A 130 -12.88 -2.37 -27.71
C GLY A 130 -11.42 -2.71 -27.37
N VAL A 131 -10.94 -2.33 -26.19
CA VAL A 131 -9.56 -2.58 -25.71
C VAL A 131 -9.52 -3.71 -24.69
N ILE A 132 -10.57 -3.84 -23.88
CA ILE A 132 -10.70 -4.90 -22.88
C ILE A 132 -11.63 -5.98 -23.44
N PRO A 133 -11.14 -7.20 -23.71
CA PRO A 133 -11.97 -8.27 -24.26
C PRO A 133 -12.96 -8.83 -23.22
N PRO A 134 -14.00 -9.55 -23.68
CA PRO A 134 -14.88 -10.35 -22.82
C PRO A 134 -14.12 -11.26 -21.85
N ASN A 135 -14.57 -11.32 -20.61
CA ASN A 135 -14.03 -12.18 -19.55
C ASN A 135 -12.52 -11.99 -19.29
N ALA A 136 -11.99 -10.79 -19.55
CA ALA A 136 -10.60 -10.48 -19.27
C ALA A 136 -10.34 -10.34 -17.77
N THR A 137 -9.30 -11.03 -17.29
CA THR A 137 -8.66 -10.71 -16.01
C THR A 137 -7.75 -9.50 -16.21
N LEU A 138 -7.84 -8.54 -15.29
CA LEU A 138 -7.07 -7.30 -15.35
C LEU A 138 -5.99 -7.29 -14.29
N LYS A 139 -4.85 -6.72 -14.63
CA LYS A 139 -3.77 -6.39 -13.69
C LYS A 139 -3.70 -4.88 -13.54
N PHE A 140 -3.71 -4.40 -12.30
CA PHE A 140 -3.48 -3.00 -12.00
C PHE A 140 -2.33 -2.84 -11.02
N GLU A 141 -1.52 -1.82 -11.21
CA GLU A 141 -0.73 -1.25 -10.13
C GLU A 141 -1.41 0.05 -9.70
N VAL A 142 -1.67 0.19 -8.41
CA VAL A 142 -2.37 1.35 -7.83
C VAL A 142 -1.53 1.93 -6.71
N GLU A 143 -1.33 3.23 -6.75
CA GLU A 143 -0.66 4.03 -5.72
C GLU A 143 -1.67 4.98 -5.10
N PHE A 144 -1.84 4.90 -3.79
CA PHE A 144 -2.80 5.71 -3.06
C PHE A 144 -2.14 6.98 -2.55
N LEU A 145 -2.52 8.11 -3.13
CA LEU A 145 -1.84 9.39 -2.93
C LEU A 145 -2.45 10.20 -1.79
N ASP A 146 -3.78 10.25 -1.74
CA ASP A 146 -4.52 11.09 -0.80
C ASP A 146 -6.00 10.67 -0.72
N GLN A 147 -6.74 11.21 0.26
CA GLN A 147 -8.20 11.12 0.33
C GLN A 147 -8.83 12.42 0.84
N LYS A 148 -10.02 12.75 0.30
CA LYS A 148 -10.74 13.99 0.59
C LYS A 148 -12.16 13.72 1.11
#